data_AF-A0A226EKE3-F1
#
_entry.id   AF-A0A226EKE3-F1
#
_cell.length_a   1.000
_cell.length_b   1.000
_cell.length_c   1.000
_cell.angle_alpha   90.00
_cell.angle_beta   90.00
_cell.angle_gamma   90.00
#
_symmetry.space_group_name_H-M   'P 1'
#
loop_
_entity.id
_entity.type
_entity.pdbx_description
1 polymer ?
#
loop_
_entity_poly.entity_id
_entity_poly.type
_entity_poly.pdbx_seq_one_letter_code
_entity_poly.pdbx_strand_id
1 'polypeptide(L)'
;MCVICIDQPPLHELVTSDFIASISSCHVLVHLLVLTTCNYHCSLFNNSIFVIVSHTIKNHLEKMSPLSINQVNEMEYEDFISTFGNVVEHCSLFAAAIWSQRPFHGVKQLHKTFCDFIDTLPKLGKEGILRSHPDLAGRIAERGLLTTESTKEQLAAELNTLTPEEKANLTRLNEAYKTKFGFPFVICARDNKKAAILSGLEARLENETEKEVIQGVEEVKKIAFYRLLDILQHEEAEKLIGGW
;
A
#
# COMPACT_ATOMS: atom_id res chain seq x y z
N MET A 1 -31.27 -23.73 -25.12
CA MET A 1 -32.09 -24.11 -23.95
C MET A 1 -31.29 -25.13 -23.14
N CYS A 2 -30.65 -24.70 -22.05
CA CYS A 2 -29.76 -25.53 -21.22
C CYS A 2 -29.81 -24.87 -19.83
N VAL A 3 -30.57 -25.35 -18.85
CA VAL A 3 -30.37 -26.55 -18.03
C VAL A 3 -28.92 -26.70 -17.58
N ILE A 4 -28.55 -25.96 -16.55
CA ILE A 4 -27.74 -26.49 -15.45
C ILE A 4 -28.37 -25.96 -14.16
N CYS A 5 -29.27 -26.76 -13.58
CA CYS A 5 -29.56 -26.67 -12.16
C CYS A 5 -28.34 -27.25 -11.43
N ILE A 6 -27.50 -26.39 -10.87
CA ILE A 6 -26.64 -26.78 -9.75
C ILE A 6 -27.41 -26.33 -8.51
N ASP A 7 -27.77 -27.30 -7.67
CA ASP A 7 -28.28 -27.05 -6.32
C ASP A 7 -27.39 -26.01 -5.62
N GLN A 8 -27.90 -24.80 -5.49
CA GLN A 8 -27.35 -23.79 -4.59
C GLN A 8 -28.26 -23.80 -3.35
N PRO A 9 -27.69 -23.77 -2.14
CA PRO A 9 -28.48 -23.68 -0.93
C PRO A 9 -29.34 -22.40 -0.94
N PRO A 10 -30.47 -22.37 -0.24
CA PRO A 10 -31.34 -21.20 -0.20
C PRO A 10 -30.55 -19.95 0.23
N LEU A 11 -30.73 -18.85 -0.51
CA LEU A 11 -30.09 -17.53 -0.36
C LEU A 11 -30.10 -16.92 1.06
N HIS A 12 -30.80 -17.54 2.00
CA HIS A 12 -30.83 -17.15 3.40
C HIS A 12 -29.56 -17.55 4.19
N GLU A 13 -28.69 -18.40 3.61
CA GLU A 13 -27.39 -18.77 4.20
C GLU A 13 -26.20 -17.93 3.71
N LEU A 14 -26.39 -17.03 2.74
CA LEU A 14 -25.30 -16.20 2.17
C LEU A 14 -25.08 -14.86 2.88
N VAL A 15 -25.83 -14.58 3.95
CA VAL A 15 -25.69 -13.34 4.74
C VAL A 15 -25.30 -13.69 6.17
N THR A 16 -24.13 -14.30 6.32
CA THR A 16 -23.39 -14.28 7.60
C THR A 16 -22.38 -13.13 7.58
N SER A 17 -21.90 -12.72 8.76
CA SER A 17 -20.92 -11.62 8.91
C SER A 17 -19.66 -11.78 8.05
N ASP A 18 -19.39 -12.99 7.57
CA ASP A 18 -18.23 -13.35 6.76
C ASP A 18 -18.35 -12.88 5.30
N PHE A 19 -19.57 -12.64 4.79
CA PHE A 19 -19.78 -12.12 3.42
C PHE A 19 -19.34 -10.65 3.29
N ILE A 20 -19.49 -9.87 4.38
CA ILE A 20 -19.07 -8.46 4.45
C ILE A 20 -17.54 -8.35 4.54
N ALA A 21 -16.86 -9.34 5.15
CA ALA A 21 -15.40 -9.36 5.24
C ALA A 21 -14.69 -9.67 3.90
N SER A 22 -15.41 -10.17 2.88
CA SER A 22 -14.86 -10.56 1.57
C SER A 22 -14.86 -9.44 0.51
N ILE A 23 -15.36 -8.24 0.85
CA ILE A 23 -15.45 -7.08 -0.07
C ILE A 23 -14.06 -6.53 -0.48
N SER A 24 -12.96 -7.11 0.00
CA SER A 24 -11.59 -6.73 -0.35
C SER A 24 -11.12 -7.17 -1.75
N SER A 25 -11.97 -7.78 -2.58
CA SER A 25 -11.57 -8.29 -3.91
C SER A 25 -12.46 -7.76 -5.04
N CYS A 26 -11.84 -7.21 -6.10
CA CYS A 26 -12.51 -6.58 -7.25
C CYS A 26 -13.59 -7.47 -7.90
N HIS A 27 -13.51 -8.79 -7.77
CA HIS A 27 -14.51 -9.72 -8.32
C HIS A 27 -15.88 -9.61 -7.63
N VAL A 28 -15.92 -9.30 -6.33
CA VAL A 28 -17.18 -9.16 -5.57
C VAL A 28 -17.91 -7.86 -5.95
N LEU A 29 -17.17 -6.77 -6.16
CA LEU A 29 -17.73 -5.50 -6.62
C LEU A 29 -18.34 -5.62 -8.03
N VAL A 30 -17.67 -6.35 -8.94
CA VAL A 30 -18.22 -6.63 -10.29
C VAL A 30 -19.48 -7.49 -10.19
N HIS A 31 -19.50 -8.51 -9.32
CA HIS A 31 -20.70 -9.33 -9.09
C HIS A 31 -21.87 -8.54 -8.52
N LEU A 32 -21.63 -7.61 -7.58
CA LEU A 32 -22.64 -6.72 -7.03
C LEU A 32 -23.14 -5.70 -8.06
N LEU A 33 -22.25 -5.13 -8.89
CA LEU A 33 -22.64 -4.26 -10.00
C LEU A 33 -23.52 -5.01 -11.01
N VAL A 34 -23.11 -6.24 -11.39
CA VAL A 34 -23.87 -7.11 -12.29
C VAL A 34 -25.25 -7.41 -11.72
N LEU A 35 -25.37 -7.71 -10.42
CA LEU A 35 -26.66 -7.92 -9.75
C LEU A 35 -27.53 -6.65 -9.72
N THR A 36 -26.94 -5.46 -9.53
CA THR A 36 -27.69 -4.19 -9.62
C THR A 36 -28.12 -3.83 -11.04
N THR A 37 -27.37 -4.20 -12.08
CA THR A 37 -27.77 -4.01 -13.48
C THR A 37 -28.74 -5.07 -14.00
N CYS A 38 -28.72 -6.29 -13.43
CA CYS A 38 -29.71 -7.34 -13.70
C CYS A 38 -31.09 -7.04 -13.06
N ASN A 39 -31.16 -6.06 -12.16
CA ASN A 39 -32.34 -5.74 -11.35
C ASN A 39 -33.46 -4.97 -12.05
N TYR A 40 -33.43 -4.83 -13.38
CA TYR A 40 -34.62 -4.36 -14.10
C TYR A 40 -35.76 -5.41 -14.16
N HIS A 41 -35.55 -6.63 -13.63
CA HIS A 41 -36.53 -7.73 -13.76
C HIS A 41 -36.86 -8.55 -12.52
N CYS A 42 -36.50 -8.14 -11.29
CA CYS A 42 -36.87 -8.91 -10.10
C CYS A 42 -37.45 -8.03 -8.98
N SER A 43 -38.76 -8.11 -8.77
CA SER A 43 -39.55 -7.33 -7.80
C SER A 43 -39.40 -7.77 -6.33
N LEU A 44 -38.29 -8.42 -5.97
CA LEU A 44 -38.07 -9.02 -4.64
C LEU A 44 -36.85 -8.48 -3.88
N PHE A 45 -36.18 -7.42 -4.38
CA PHE A 45 -35.18 -6.72 -3.58
C PHE A 45 -35.84 -5.66 -2.69
N ASN A 46 -35.76 -5.87 -1.38
CA ASN A 46 -36.27 -4.95 -0.37
C ASN A 46 -35.51 -3.61 -0.45
N ASN A 47 -36.21 -2.48 -0.50
CA ASN A 47 -35.62 -1.13 -0.68
C ASN A 47 -34.45 -0.86 0.30
N SER A 48 -34.51 -1.39 1.52
CA SER A 48 -33.47 -1.22 2.54
C SER A 48 -32.12 -1.88 2.17
N ILE A 49 -32.13 -3.05 1.52
CA ILE A 49 -30.88 -3.75 1.13
C ILE A 49 -30.20 -3.00 -0.01
N PHE A 50 -30.97 -2.54 -1.00
CA PHE A 50 -30.44 -1.73 -2.11
C PHE A 50 -29.83 -0.41 -1.62
N VAL A 51 -30.46 0.26 -0.65
CA VAL A 51 -29.94 1.49 -0.05
C VAL A 51 -28.65 1.24 0.75
N ILE A 52 -28.57 0.16 1.53
CA ILE A 52 -27.35 -0.19 2.31
C ILE A 52 -26.19 -0.56 1.38
N VAL A 53 -26.46 -1.36 0.34
CA VAL A 53 -25.45 -1.73 -0.67
C VAL A 53 -24.99 -0.50 -1.44
N SER A 54 -25.91 0.37 -1.86
CA SER A 54 -25.56 1.59 -2.58
C SER A 54 -24.79 2.59 -1.72
N HIS A 55 -25.13 2.74 -0.43
CA HIS A 55 -24.35 3.56 0.50
C HIS A 55 -22.98 2.95 0.76
N THR A 56 -22.89 1.64 0.95
CA THR A 56 -21.61 0.95 1.16
C THR A 56 -20.71 1.07 -0.08
N ILE A 57 -21.25 0.87 -1.28
CA ILE A 57 -20.52 1.05 -2.55
C ILE A 57 -20.13 2.51 -2.72
N LYS A 58 -21.02 3.48 -2.49
CA LYS A 58 -20.71 4.90 -2.58
C LYS A 58 -19.62 5.31 -1.59
N ASN A 59 -19.70 4.87 -0.34
CA ASN A 59 -18.68 5.10 0.67
C ASN A 59 -17.34 4.44 0.29
N HIS A 60 -17.37 3.27 -0.35
CA HIS A 60 -16.18 2.61 -0.86
C HIS A 60 -15.57 3.34 -2.06
N LEU A 61 -16.40 3.82 -2.99
CA LEU A 61 -15.98 4.62 -4.15
C LEU A 61 -15.46 6.00 -3.74
N GLU A 62 -16.06 6.63 -2.73
CA GLU A 62 -15.54 7.88 -2.13
C GLU A 62 -14.22 7.65 -1.40
N LYS A 63 -14.04 6.49 -0.75
CA LYS A 63 -12.74 6.06 -0.21
C LYS A 63 -11.68 5.79 -1.29
N MET A 64 -12.10 5.54 -2.54
CA MET A 64 -11.22 5.26 -3.67
C MET A 64 -10.88 6.50 -4.50
N SER A 65 -11.60 7.62 -4.33
CA SER A 65 -11.21 8.88 -4.93
C SER A 65 -10.03 9.49 -4.16
N PRO A 66 -8.99 9.97 -4.85
CA PRO A 66 -7.86 10.58 -4.14
C PRO A 66 -8.32 11.82 -3.36
N LEU A 67 -7.66 12.12 -2.24
CA LEU A 67 -8.06 13.18 -1.31
C LEU A 67 -7.44 14.52 -1.66
N SER A 68 -8.20 15.61 -1.57
CA SER A 68 -7.62 16.97 -1.63
C SER A 68 -6.90 17.34 -0.34
N ILE A 69 -5.95 18.27 -0.41
CA ILE A 69 -5.22 18.71 0.79
C ILE A 69 -6.12 19.40 1.82
N ASN A 70 -7.19 20.06 1.38
CA ASN A 70 -8.16 20.69 2.28
C ASN A 70 -8.90 19.64 3.10
N GLN A 71 -9.34 18.55 2.47
CA GLN A 71 -9.95 17.42 3.19
C GLN A 71 -8.99 16.84 4.23
N VAL A 72 -7.70 16.72 3.91
CA VAL A 72 -6.68 16.27 4.87
C VAL A 72 -6.51 17.22 6.06
N ASN A 73 -6.59 18.53 5.81
CA ASN A 73 -6.53 19.56 6.86
C ASN A 73 -7.77 19.61 7.77
N GLU A 74 -8.85 18.96 7.35
CA GLU A 74 -10.09 18.87 8.12
C GLU A 74 -10.26 17.51 8.82
N MET A 75 -9.40 16.52 8.54
CA MET A 75 -9.47 15.19 9.17
C MET A 75 -9.34 15.24 10.69
N GLU A 76 -10.17 14.47 11.37
CA GLU A 76 -9.97 14.13 12.78
C GLU A 76 -8.74 13.23 12.94
N TYR A 77 -8.22 13.15 14.18
CA TYR A 77 -6.97 12.45 14.48
C TYR A 77 -7.00 10.97 14.09
N GLU A 78 -8.08 10.28 14.44
CA GLU A 78 -8.26 8.85 14.16
C GLU A 78 -8.33 8.56 12.66
N ASP A 79 -9.06 9.38 11.90
CA ASP A 79 -9.20 9.25 10.45
C ASP A 79 -7.85 9.50 9.76
N PHE A 80 -7.12 10.53 10.19
CA PHE A 80 -5.80 10.82 9.64
C PHE A 80 -4.82 9.65 9.86
N ILE A 81 -4.80 9.05 11.05
CA ILE A 81 -3.97 7.87 11.30
C ILE A 81 -4.43 6.68 10.46
N SER A 82 -5.75 6.46 10.34
CA SER A 82 -6.26 5.38 9.51
C SER A 82 -5.90 5.55 8.04
N THR A 83 -5.81 6.78 7.53
CA THR A 83 -5.48 7.06 6.13
C THR A 83 -3.98 7.05 5.87
N PHE A 84 -3.18 7.69 6.73
CA PHE A 84 -1.75 7.90 6.51
C PHE A 84 -0.85 6.94 7.31
N GLY A 85 -1.44 6.05 8.10
CA GLY A 85 -0.72 5.19 9.05
C GLY A 85 0.21 4.16 8.42
N ASN A 86 0.06 3.86 7.12
CA ASN A 86 0.97 3.00 6.37
C ASN A 86 1.79 3.75 5.31
N VAL A 87 1.87 5.09 5.37
CA VAL A 87 2.78 5.87 4.49
C VAL A 87 4.24 5.48 4.72
N VAL A 88 4.59 5.19 5.98
CA VAL A 88 5.81 4.47 6.33
C VAL A 88 5.38 3.08 6.77
N GLU A 89 5.92 2.03 6.15
CA GLU A 89 5.45 0.65 6.34
C GLU A 89 5.38 0.26 7.83
N HIS A 90 4.21 -0.18 8.26
CA HIS A 90 3.91 -0.60 9.64
C HIS A 90 4.27 0.44 10.73
N CYS A 91 4.28 1.73 10.39
CA CYS A 91 4.73 2.81 11.27
C CYS A 91 3.66 3.90 11.48
N SER A 92 2.49 3.53 11.99
CA SER A 92 1.35 4.47 12.17
C SER A 92 1.62 5.63 13.14
N LEU A 93 2.59 5.47 14.05
CA LEU A 93 3.04 6.53 14.96
C LEU A 93 3.51 7.79 14.21
N PHE A 94 4.02 7.65 12.99
CA PHE A 94 4.50 8.79 12.19
C PHE A 94 3.32 9.68 11.80
N ALA A 95 2.24 9.08 11.30
CA ALA A 95 1.00 9.81 11.01
C ALA A 95 0.43 10.49 12.27
N ALA A 96 0.43 9.77 13.40
CA ALA A 96 0.00 10.32 14.68
C ALA A 96 0.82 11.55 15.12
N ALA A 97 2.15 11.47 15.01
CA ALA A 97 3.04 12.55 15.43
C ALA A 97 2.87 13.81 14.58
N ILE A 98 2.73 13.66 13.26
CA ILE A 98 2.67 14.80 12.35
C ILE A 98 1.28 15.44 12.22
N TRP A 99 0.22 14.77 12.67
CA TRP A 99 -1.16 15.29 12.56
C TRP A 99 -1.32 16.69 13.19
N SER A 100 -0.60 16.94 14.29
CA SER A 100 -0.59 18.22 14.99
C SER A 100 0.08 19.37 14.22
N GLN A 101 0.78 19.07 13.12
CA GLN A 101 1.48 20.07 12.30
C GLN A 101 0.63 20.63 11.15
N ARG A 102 -0.65 20.26 11.09
CA ARG A 102 -1.62 20.86 10.17
C ARG A 102 -1.82 22.35 10.49
N PRO A 103 -2.18 23.17 9.48
CA PRO A 103 -2.51 22.79 8.11
C PRO A 103 -1.29 22.55 7.21
N PHE A 104 -1.45 21.65 6.24
CA PHE A 104 -0.51 21.43 5.15
C PHE A 104 -0.99 22.14 3.87
N HIS A 105 -0.07 22.65 3.06
CA HIS A 105 -0.33 23.41 1.84
C HIS A 105 -0.21 22.57 0.56
N GLY A 106 0.13 21.29 0.68
CA GLY A 106 0.17 20.35 -0.44
C GLY A 106 0.95 19.08 -0.10
N VAL A 107 0.97 18.12 -1.03
CA VAL A 107 1.65 16.83 -0.85
C VAL A 107 3.13 17.00 -0.50
N LYS A 108 3.82 18.00 -1.09
CA LYS A 108 5.23 18.27 -0.80
C LYS A 108 5.46 18.66 0.65
N GLN A 109 4.61 19.52 1.22
CA GLN A 109 4.77 19.93 2.61
C GLN A 109 4.44 18.76 3.55
N LEU A 110 3.37 18.00 3.29
CA LEU A 110 3.05 16.81 4.07
C LEU A 110 4.19 15.79 4.03
N HIS A 111 4.73 15.51 2.85
CA HIS A 111 5.90 14.64 2.68
C HIS A 111 7.12 15.16 3.43
N LYS A 112 7.41 16.46 3.31
CA LYS A 112 8.50 17.09 4.07
C LYS A 112 8.32 16.89 5.57
N THR A 113 7.10 17.01 6.10
CA THR A 113 6.83 16.79 7.52
C THR A 113 7.12 15.33 7.95
N PHE A 114 6.79 14.34 7.12
CA PHE A 114 7.22 12.95 7.34
C PHE A 114 8.75 12.81 7.34
N CYS A 115 9.42 13.38 6.33
CA CYS A 115 10.88 13.34 6.22
C CYS A 115 11.59 13.98 7.42
N ASP A 116 11.15 15.17 7.82
CA ASP A 116 11.68 15.89 8.96
C ASP A 116 11.54 15.05 10.23
N PHE A 117 10.39 14.42 10.45
CA PHE A 117 10.19 13.55 11.61
C PHE A 117 11.10 12.30 11.56
N ILE A 118 11.25 11.65 10.41
CA ILE A 118 12.21 10.54 10.23
C ILE A 118 13.64 10.99 10.55
N ASP A 119 14.03 12.20 10.15
CA ASP A 119 15.38 12.72 10.33
C ASP A 119 15.73 12.99 11.79
N THR A 120 14.74 13.34 12.62
CA THR A 120 14.92 13.53 14.06
C THR A 120 15.21 12.24 14.83
N LEU A 121 14.95 11.06 14.23
CA LEU A 121 15.12 9.79 14.92
C LEU A 121 16.61 9.48 15.16
N PRO A 122 16.94 8.88 16.31
CA PRO A 122 18.26 8.31 16.52
C PRO A 122 18.49 7.15 15.55
N LYS A 123 19.75 6.76 15.35
CA LYS A 123 20.15 5.65 14.45
C LYS A 123 19.31 4.39 14.66
N LEU A 124 19.09 3.98 15.91
CA LEU A 124 18.28 2.80 16.23
C LEU A 124 16.81 2.93 15.78
N GLY A 125 16.25 4.14 15.81
CA GLY A 125 14.91 4.42 15.29
C GLY A 125 14.86 4.32 13.77
N LYS A 126 15.89 4.85 13.09
CA LYS A 126 16.05 4.72 11.63
C LYS A 126 16.17 3.27 11.19
N GLU A 127 17.02 2.49 11.85
CA GLU A 127 17.10 1.04 11.62
C GLU A 127 15.78 0.33 11.95
N GLY A 128 15.05 0.79 12.96
CA GLY A 128 13.70 0.31 13.29
C GLY A 128 12.73 0.43 12.12
N ILE A 129 12.69 1.59 11.46
CA ILE A 129 11.87 1.79 10.26
C ILE A 129 12.27 0.82 9.15
N LEU A 130 13.58 0.63 8.92
CA LEU A 130 14.07 -0.30 7.90
C LEU A 130 13.62 -1.73 8.20
N ARG A 131 13.67 -2.15 9.47
CA ARG A 131 13.19 -3.47 9.91
C ARG A 131 11.68 -3.68 9.77
N SER A 132 10.89 -2.61 9.70
CA SER A 132 9.45 -2.70 9.44
C SER A 132 9.11 -3.07 8.00
N HIS A 133 10.05 -2.95 7.07
CA HIS A 133 9.81 -3.24 5.65
C HIS A 133 9.94 -4.74 5.35
N PRO A 134 9.05 -5.33 4.52
CA PRO A 134 9.18 -6.71 4.10
C PRO A 134 10.33 -6.89 3.09
N ASP A 135 10.95 -8.07 3.09
CA ASP A 135 11.92 -8.44 2.06
C ASP A 135 11.29 -8.42 0.65
N LEU A 136 12.02 -7.89 -0.33
CA LEU A 136 11.64 -7.95 -1.75
C LEU A 136 11.60 -9.40 -2.23
N ALA A 137 10.46 -9.80 -2.81
CA ALA A 137 10.16 -11.17 -3.22
C ALA A 137 10.40 -12.24 -2.14
N GLY A 138 10.36 -11.85 -0.85
CA GLY A 138 10.59 -12.75 0.27
C GLY A 138 9.36 -13.58 0.65
N ARG A 139 9.46 -14.35 1.74
CA ARG A 139 8.43 -15.30 2.19
C ARG A 139 7.05 -14.67 2.43
N ILE A 140 6.99 -13.41 2.87
CA ILE A 140 5.72 -12.68 3.07
C ILE A 140 5.05 -12.42 1.72
N ALA A 141 5.83 -12.02 0.71
CA ALA A 141 5.36 -11.82 -0.66
C ALA A 141 4.86 -13.13 -1.27
N GLU A 142 5.60 -14.23 -1.12
CA GLU A 142 5.22 -15.55 -1.63
C GLU A 142 3.89 -16.05 -1.07
N ARG A 143 3.59 -15.69 0.19
CA ARG A 143 2.35 -16.07 0.86
C ARG A 143 1.19 -15.09 0.58
N GLY A 144 1.44 -14.02 -0.17
CA GLY A 144 0.44 -12.98 -0.42
C GLY A 144 0.03 -12.20 0.83
N LEU A 145 0.94 -12.09 1.81
CA LEU A 145 0.69 -11.46 3.11
C LEU A 145 1.29 -10.05 3.23
N LEU A 146 1.69 -9.44 2.11
CA LEU A 146 2.17 -8.07 2.08
C LEU A 146 1.01 -7.09 2.35
N THR A 147 1.36 -5.89 2.81
CA THR A 147 0.42 -4.76 2.78
C THR A 147 -0.02 -4.46 1.35
N THR A 148 -1.15 -3.77 1.19
CA THR A 148 -1.67 -3.40 -0.12
C THR A 148 -0.66 -2.53 -0.88
N GLU A 149 0.02 -1.62 -0.19
CA GLU A 149 1.05 -0.74 -0.75
C GLU A 149 2.27 -1.56 -1.19
N SER A 150 2.86 -2.37 -0.30
CA SER A 150 4.01 -3.22 -0.61
C SER A 150 3.72 -4.19 -1.77
N THR A 151 2.49 -4.69 -1.87
CA THR A 151 2.06 -5.52 -3.01
C THR A 151 2.12 -4.75 -4.33
N LYS A 152 1.53 -3.54 -4.38
CA LYS A 152 1.54 -2.69 -5.59
C LYS A 152 2.96 -2.31 -5.99
N GLU A 153 3.80 -1.97 -5.01
CA GLU A 153 5.19 -1.57 -5.20
C GLU A 153 6.04 -2.70 -5.79
N GLN A 154 5.94 -3.91 -5.24
CA GLN A 154 6.70 -5.06 -5.77
C GLN A 154 6.22 -5.50 -7.15
N LEU A 155 4.92 -5.36 -7.45
CA LEU A 155 4.38 -5.59 -8.80
C LEU A 155 4.91 -4.54 -9.80
N ALA A 156 4.97 -3.27 -9.42
CA ALA A 156 5.49 -2.20 -10.28
C ALA A 156 6.98 -2.41 -10.63
N ALA A 157 7.74 -3.03 -9.73
CA ALA A 157 9.14 -3.44 -9.95
C ALA A 157 9.31 -4.73 -10.78
N GLU A 158 8.21 -5.36 -11.20
CA GLU A 158 8.19 -6.61 -11.97
C GLU A 158 8.81 -7.80 -11.22
N LEU A 159 8.78 -7.78 -9.88
CA LEU A 159 9.33 -8.87 -9.06
C LEU A 159 8.52 -10.18 -9.17
N ASN A 160 7.26 -10.09 -9.61
CA ASN A 160 6.45 -11.25 -9.98
C ASN A 160 6.93 -11.96 -11.26
N THR A 161 7.88 -11.36 -12.00
CA THR A 161 8.44 -11.91 -13.25
C THR A 161 9.87 -12.45 -13.07
N LEU A 162 10.32 -12.60 -11.83
CA LEU A 162 11.62 -13.19 -11.54
C LEU A 162 11.67 -14.64 -12.03
N THR A 163 12.76 -15.00 -12.72
CA THR A 163 13.05 -16.40 -13.00
C THR A 163 13.42 -17.13 -11.70
N PRO A 164 13.38 -18.48 -11.67
CA PRO A 164 13.81 -19.23 -10.50
C PRO A 164 15.24 -18.91 -10.05
N GLU A 165 16.14 -18.66 -11.01
CA GLU A 165 17.53 -18.30 -10.73
C GLU A 165 17.65 -16.89 -10.15
N GLU A 166 16.97 -15.90 -10.75
CA GLU A 166 16.94 -14.52 -10.23
C GLU A 166 16.37 -14.49 -8.81
N LYS A 167 15.31 -15.26 -8.55
CA LYS A 167 14.70 -15.38 -7.22
C LYS A 167 15.63 -16.02 -6.20
N ALA A 168 16.35 -17.07 -6.58
CA ALA A 168 17.35 -17.70 -5.72
C ALA A 168 18.51 -16.75 -5.40
N ASN A 169 18.98 -15.99 -6.39
CA ASN A 169 20.01 -14.96 -6.18
C ASN A 169 19.52 -13.85 -5.25
N LEU A 170 18.33 -13.30 -5.50
CA LEU A 170 17.72 -12.27 -4.65
C LEU A 170 17.55 -12.75 -3.20
N THR A 171 17.10 -13.99 -3.00
CA THR A 171 16.99 -14.60 -1.67
C THR A 171 18.35 -14.66 -0.97
N ARG A 172 19.38 -15.17 -1.65
CA ARG A 172 20.74 -15.24 -1.11
C ARG A 172 21.29 -13.85 -0.73
N LEU A 173 21.08 -12.87 -1.61
CA LEU A 173 21.54 -11.49 -1.38
C LEU A 173 20.79 -10.82 -0.23
N ASN A 174 19.48 -11.00 -0.11
CA ASN A 174 18.68 -10.50 1.03
C ASN A 174 19.17 -11.07 2.37
N GLU A 175 19.48 -12.37 2.42
CA GLU A 175 20.02 -12.99 3.64
C GLU A 175 21.42 -12.46 3.98
N ALA A 176 22.30 -12.31 2.99
CA ALA A 176 23.62 -11.72 3.20
C ALA A 176 23.51 -10.27 3.70
N TYR A 177 22.60 -9.49 3.12
CA TYR A 177 22.37 -8.09 3.47
C TYR A 177 21.86 -7.95 4.91
N LYS A 178 20.83 -8.72 5.29
CA LYS A 178 20.33 -8.76 6.67
C LYS A 178 21.39 -9.21 7.66
N THR A 179 22.22 -10.19 7.29
CA THR A 179 23.32 -10.67 8.14
C THR A 179 24.35 -9.57 8.39
N LYS A 180 24.68 -8.77 7.36
CA LYS A 180 25.67 -7.69 7.48
C LYS A 180 25.13 -6.48 8.25
N PHE A 181 23.92 -6.02 7.91
CA PHE A 181 23.42 -4.73 8.37
C PHE A 181 22.38 -4.82 9.49
N GLY A 182 21.75 -5.98 9.71
CA GLY A 182 20.74 -6.17 10.74
C GLY A 182 19.34 -5.63 10.38
N PHE A 183 19.12 -5.28 9.11
CA PHE A 183 17.81 -4.85 8.58
C PHE A 183 17.63 -5.30 7.11
N PRO A 184 16.39 -5.39 6.60
CA PRO A 184 16.07 -5.72 5.22
C PRO A 184 16.64 -4.72 4.22
N PHE A 185 16.90 -5.18 2.99
CA PHE A 185 17.23 -4.27 1.90
C PHE A 185 16.00 -3.46 1.47
N VAL A 186 16.08 -2.15 1.68
CA VAL A 186 15.02 -1.21 1.29
C VAL A 186 15.47 -0.38 0.10
N ILE A 187 14.67 -0.39 -0.96
CA ILE A 187 14.81 0.43 -2.16
C ILE A 187 13.41 0.82 -2.65
N CYS A 188 13.26 2.01 -3.21
CA CYS A 188 12.00 2.43 -3.81
C CYS A 188 11.70 1.61 -5.06
N ALA A 189 10.86 0.58 -4.90
CA ALA A 189 10.50 -0.34 -5.97
C ALA A 189 9.82 0.34 -7.16
N ARG A 190 9.13 1.47 -6.95
CA ARG A 190 8.52 2.23 -8.06
C ARG A 190 9.53 2.96 -8.95
N ASP A 191 10.72 3.26 -8.43
CA ASP A 191 11.82 3.86 -9.20
C ASP A 191 12.71 2.82 -9.89
N ASN A 192 12.51 1.52 -9.61
CA ASN A 192 13.46 0.49 -9.98
C ASN A 192 12.78 -0.75 -10.56
N LYS A 193 13.42 -1.39 -11.54
CA LYS A 193 13.02 -2.69 -12.08
C LYS A 193 13.91 -3.80 -11.52
N LYS A 194 13.48 -5.06 -11.64
CA LYS A 194 14.20 -6.23 -11.08
C LYS A 194 15.72 -6.24 -11.31
N ALA A 195 16.19 -5.84 -12.49
CA ALA A 195 17.62 -5.76 -12.80
C ALA A 195 18.36 -4.70 -11.96
N ALA A 196 17.79 -3.49 -11.88
CA ALA A 196 18.34 -2.40 -11.07
C ALA A 196 18.30 -2.72 -9.57
N ILE A 197 17.27 -3.43 -9.11
CA ILE A 197 17.16 -3.90 -7.72
C ILE A 197 18.29 -4.88 -7.38
N LEU A 198 18.53 -5.89 -8.23
CA LEU A 198 19.60 -6.87 -8.03
C LEU A 198 20.98 -6.19 -8.01
N SER A 199 21.28 -5.35 -9.00
CA SER A 199 22.55 -4.62 -9.06
C SER A 199 22.71 -3.64 -7.89
N GLY A 200 21.63 -2.96 -7.49
CA GLY A 200 21.62 -2.05 -6.36
C GLY A 200 21.88 -2.76 -5.03
N LEU A 201 21.31 -3.96 -4.87
CA LEU A 201 21.53 -4.80 -3.69
C LEU A 201 22.98 -5.28 -3.60
N GLU A 202 23.56 -5.73 -4.71
CA GLU A 202 24.98 -6.12 -4.78
C GLU A 202 25.91 -4.94 -4.50
N ALA A 203 25.66 -3.77 -5.10
CA ALA A 203 26.50 -2.60 -4.88
C ALA A 203 26.42 -2.08 -3.43
N ARG A 204 25.21 -2.09 -2.84
CA ARG A 204 24.99 -1.60 -1.46
C ARG A 204 25.49 -2.59 -0.40
N LEU A 205 25.64 -3.87 -0.74
CA LEU A 205 26.33 -4.83 0.13
C LEU A 205 27.77 -4.42 0.42
N GLU A 206 28.43 -3.62 -0.41
CA GLU A 206 29.79 -3.14 -0.19
C GLU A 206 29.86 -1.90 0.72
N ASN A 207 28.72 -1.29 1.06
CA ASN A 207 28.70 -0.10 1.91
C ASN A 207 29.13 -0.40 3.36
N GLU A 208 29.61 0.64 4.03
CA GLU A 208 29.71 0.68 5.49
C GLU A 208 28.32 0.83 6.12
N THR A 209 28.10 0.24 7.30
CA THR A 209 26.77 0.20 7.95
C THR A 209 26.16 1.57 8.16
N GLU A 210 26.95 2.59 8.53
CA GLU A 210 26.41 3.94 8.76
C GLU A 210 25.89 4.60 7.49
N LYS A 211 26.65 4.48 6.40
CA LYS A 211 26.24 4.93 5.07
C LYS A 211 24.98 4.20 4.62
N GLU A 212 24.90 2.90 4.89
CA GLU A 212 23.78 2.09 4.45
C GLU A 212 22.47 2.41 5.20
N VAL A 213 22.54 2.71 6.50
CA VAL A 213 21.37 3.20 7.24
C VAL A 213 20.84 4.50 6.63
N ILE A 214 21.73 5.45 6.32
CA ILE A 214 21.35 6.71 5.68
C ILE A 214 20.70 6.44 4.32
N GLN A 215 21.34 5.62 3.49
CA GLN A 215 20.84 5.31 2.15
C GLN A 215 19.49 4.59 2.19
N GLY A 216 19.30 3.60 3.07
CA GLY A 216 18.03 2.93 3.26
C GLY A 216 16.91 3.88 3.68
N VAL A 217 17.20 4.83 4.58
CA VAL A 217 16.22 5.84 5.02
C VAL A 217 15.81 6.78 3.89
N GLU A 218 16.74 7.18 3.02
CA GLU A 218 16.39 7.98 1.83
C GLU A 218 15.46 7.21 0.89
N GLU A 219 15.64 5.90 0.74
CA GLU A 219 14.71 5.06 -0.03
C GLU A 219 13.32 4.97 0.63
N VAL A 220 13.25 4.90 1.96
CA VAL A 220 11.97 4.97 2.70
C VAL A 220 11.26 6.30 2.43
N LYS A 221 11.99 7.43 2.42
CA LYS A 221 11.39 8.74 2.12
C LYS A 221 10.80 8.80 0.72
N LYS A 222 11.44 8.17 -0.28
CA LYS A 222 10.88 8.05 -1.64
C LYS A 222 9.63 7.18 -1.67
N ILE A 223 9.64 6.03 -0.99
CA ILE A 223 8.46 5.16 -0.84
C ILE A 223 7.30 5.94 -0.23
N ALA A 224 7.56 6.65 0.87
CA ALA A 224 6.55 7.49 1.54
C ALA A 224 5.96 8.55 0.60
N PHE A 225 6.79 9.18 -0.25
CA PHE A 225 6.29 10.13 -1.24
C PHE A 225 5.30 9.47 -2.19
N TYR A 226 5.65 8.34 -2.80
CA TYR A 226 4.76 7.63 -3.72
C TYR A 226 3.47 7.13 -3.04
N ARG A 227 3.53 6.69 -1.79
CA ARG A 227 2.33 6.30 -1.03
C ARG A 227 1.43 7.50 -0.75
N LEU A 228 1.99 8.66 -0.41
CA LEU A 228 1.22 9.91 -0.33
C LEU A 228 0.64 10.27 -1.70
N LEU A 229 1.36 9.98 -2.79
CA LEU A 229 0.84 10.21 -4.12
C LEU A 229 -0.40 9.36 -4.42
N ASP A 230 -0.43 8.11 -3.96
CA ASP A 230 -1.56 7.21 -4.17
C ASP A 230 -2.82 7.61 -3.36
N ILE A 231 -2.62 8.31 -2.23
CA ILE A 231 -3.71 8.76 -1.34
C ILE A 231 -4.32 10.10 -1.79
N LEU A 232 -3.50 11.02 -2.28
CA LEU A 232 -3.88 12.40 -2.55
C LEU A 232 -4.23 12.65 -4.02
N GLN A 233 -5.04 13.67 -4.28
CA GLN A 233 -5.23 14.21 -5.63
C GLN A 233 -3.98 14.99 -6.02
N HIS A 234 -3.34 14.58 -7.11
CA HIS A 234 -2.25 15.34 -7.72
C HIS A 234 -2.78 15.99 -8.98
N GLU A 235 -3.15 17.26 -8.88
CA GLU A 235 -3.49 18.07 -10.07
C GLU A 235 -2.26 18.30 -10.97
N GLU A 236 -1.04 17.95 -10.53
CA GLU A 236 0.23 18.26 -11.21
C GLU A 236 1.23 17.08 -11.25
N ALA A 237 0.75 15.85 -11.48
CA ALA A 237 1.58 14.63 -11.48
C ALA A 237 2.78 14.67 -12.46
N GLU A 238 2.76 15.52 -13.50
CA GLU A 238 3.85 15.59 -14.49
C GLU A 238 5.06 16.43 -14.07
N LYS A 239 4.95 17.33 -13.07
CA LYS A 239 6.07 18.20 -12.66
C LYS A 239 6.86 17.69 -11.44
N LEU A 240 6.37 16.68 -10.74
CA LEU A 240 6.92 16.24 -9.45
C LEU A 240 8.03 15.19 -9.56
N ILE A 241 8.09 14.45 -10.67
CA ILE A 241 9.01 13.31 -10.84
C ILE A 241 10.37 13.75 -11.40
N GLY A 242 10.47 14.99 -11.94
CA GLY A 242 11.65 15.48 -12.67
C GLY A 242 12.61 16.41 -11.91
N GLY A 243 12.48 16.55 -10.59
CA GLY A 243 13.28 17.51 -9.83
C GLY A 243 13.62 17.04 -8.42
N TRP A 244 14.64 16.19 -8.34
CA TRP A 244 15.41 15.89 -7.12
C TRP A 244 16.89 16.03 -7.45
#